data_AF-A0A351PQH6-F1
#
_entry.id   AF-A0A351PQH6-F1
#
_cell.length_a   1.000
_cell.length_b   1.000
_cell.length_c   1.000
_cell.angle_alpha   90.00
_cell.angle_beta   90.00
_cell.angle_gamma   90.00
#
_symmetry.space_group_name_H-M   'P 1'
#
loop_
_entity.id
_entity.type
_entity.pdbx_description
1 polymer ?
#
loop_
_entity_poly.entity_id
_entity_poly.type
_entity_poly.pdbx_seq_one_letter_code
_entity_poly.pdbx_strand_id
1 'polypeptide(L)'
;MTESTMKAPKKALRPVKWMRENLFSGWFNTVLTLGVAYLLVTSVGPLLNWFFLDANFVGSDPSACTGAGACWLFISQRLNFFIYGFYPDELQWRVDVMFLLLAVSFVPQFIERFPGRKWLGLFGIFGLPIVGYFLIPGGSFGLEEVQSSKWGGLMLTLILAYIGIIASLPIGILLALGRRSEMPIIRGICVVFIEVWRAVPLITVLFMASVMLPLFLPEGVNFEKLARALIGITLWQSAYMAEVIRGGLQAIPRGQYEAADALGLGYWRKMGLVILPQALKMVIPGIVNTFISLFKDTTLVLIIGLFDILGTVQSTVTDPAWQNVAIEGYVFVAFCFWVFCFGISRYSQNLERKLDTGHKT
;
A
#
# COMPACT_ATOMS: atom_id res chain seq x y z
N MET A 1 52.41 -6.01 -8.52
CA MET A 1 52.04 -6.86 -7.37
C MET A 1 51.91 -5.96 -6.15
N THR A 2 50.68 -5.59 -5.79
CA THR A 2 50.38 -4.94 -4.50
C THR A 2 49.23 -5.70 -3.90
N GLU A 3 49.55 -6.43 -2.83
CA GLU A 3 48.66 -7.36 -2.13
C GLU A 3 47.40 -6.67 -1.59
N SER A 4 46.31 -7.40 -1.77
CA SER A 4 45.01 -7.23 -1.15
C SER A 4 45.13 -7.18 0.37
N THR A 5 44.86 -6.03 1.00
CA THR A 5 44.55 -5.99 2.44
C THR A 5 43.12 -6.48 2.64
N MET A 6 42.94 -7.81 2.69
CA MET A 6 41.70 -8.41 3.17
C MET A 6 41.46 -7.94 4.62
N LYS A 7 40.40 -7.18 4.86
CA LYS A 7 39.94 -6.83 6.22
C LYS A 7 39.73 -8.12 7.01
N ALA A 8 40.35 -8.21 8.18
CA ALA A 8 40.24 -9.36 9.07
C ALA A 8 38.77 -9.73 9.36
N PRO A 9 38.44 -11.03 9.46
CA PRO A 9 37.10 -11.46 9.84
C PRO A 9 36.75 -10.90 11.22
N LYS A 10 35.59 -10.25 11.34
CA LYS A 10 35.07 -9.79 12.63
C LYS A 10 34.96 -11.01 13.54
N LYS A 11 35.84 -11.14 14.54
CA LYS A 11 35.75 -12.18 15.58
C LYS A 11 34.34 -12.12 16.17
N ALA A 12 33.66 -13.26 16.28
CA ALA A 12 32.40 -13.37 17.02
C ALA A 12 32.65 -12.89 18.45
N LEU A 13 32.18 -11.68 18.77
CA LEU A 13 32.34 -11.09 20.10
C LEU A 13 31.54 -11.95 21.08
N ARG A 14 32.17 -12.32 22.21
CA ARG A 14 31.44 -12.92 23.34
C ARG A 14 30.27 -12.00 23.72
N PRO A 15 29.06 -12.52 24.01
CA PRO A 15 27.85 -11.70 24.22
C PRO A 15 28.06 -10.53 25.20
N VAL A 16 28.78 -10.77 26.30
CA VAL A 16 29.10 -9.74 27.31
C VAL A 16 29.98 -8.61 26.75
N LYS A 17 30.99 -8.95 25.94
CA LYS A 17 31.87 -7.96 25.31
C LYS A 17 31.11 -7.13 24.29
N TRP A 18 30.23 -7.76 23.51
CA TRP A 18 29.35 -7.07 22.58
C TRP A 18 28.40 -6.10 23.29
N MET A 19 27.76 -6.50 24.39
CA MET A 19 26.89 -5.62 25.17
C MET A 19 27.64 -4.41 25.72
N ARG A 20 28.85 -4.62 26.26
CA ARG A 20 29.67 -3.52 26.78
C ARG A 20 30.08 -2.52 25.68
N GLU A 21 30.41 -3.02 24.48
CA GLU A 21 30.83 -2.19 23.35
C GLU A 21 29.68 -1.49 22.61
N ASN A 22 28.45 -2.04 22.64
CA ASN A 22 27.31 -1.51 21.88
C ASN A 22 26.24 -0.84 22.76
N LEU A 23 25.87 -1.45 23.89
CA LEU A 23 24.81 -0.96 24.77
C LEU A 23 25.34 -0.06 25.90
N PHE A 24 26.52 -0.40 26.43
CA PHE A 24 27.09 0.28 27.61
C PHE A 24 28.44 0.97 27.31
N SER A 25 28.62 1.48 26.09
CA SER A 25 29.89 2.05 25.62
C SER A 25 30.25 3.41 26.25
N GLY A 26 29.27 4.10 26.84
CA GLY A 26 29.44 5.35 27.55
C GLY A 26 28.26 5.64 28.47
N TRP A 27 28.40 6.61 29.37
CA TRP A 27 27.38 6.92 30.39
C TRP A 27 26.01 7.24 29.79
N PHE A 28 25.97 8.00 28.68
CA PHE A 28 24.72 8.31 27.97
C PHE A 28 24.06 7.06 27.38
N ASN A 29 24.84 6.19 26.72
CA ASN A 29 24.32 4.94 26.14
C ASN A 29 23.86 3.96 27.23
N THR A 30 24.53 3.94 28.39
CA THR A 30 24.08 3.17 29.55
C THR A 30 22.74 3.68 30.07
N VAL A 31 22.58 5.00 30.28
CA VAL A 31 21.31 5.59 30.72
C VAL A 31 20.21 5.34 29.70
N LEU A 32 20.49 5.54 28.41
CA LEU A 32 19.54 5.29 27.33
C LEU A 32 19.13 3.81 27.27
N THR A 33 20.10 2.89 27.36
CA THR A 33 19.84 1.44 27.38
C THR A 33 18.98 1.05 28.57
N LEU A 34 19.29 1.55 29.77
CA LEU A 34 18.51 1.27 30.97
C LEU A 34 17.11 1.89 30.88
N GLY A 35 16.97 3.09 30.33
CA GLY A 35 15.68 3.74 30.10
C GLY A 35 14.81 2.97 29.10
N VAL A 36 15.38 2.54 27.97
CA VAL A 36 14.70 1.72 26.97
C VAL A 36 14.34 0.35 27.55
N ALA A 37 15.26 -0.29 28.28
CA ALA A 37 14.99 -1.57 28.93
C ALA A 37 13.89 -1.47 29.99
N TYR A 38 13.89 -0.40 30.81
CA TYR A 38 12.83 -0.12 31.77
C TYR A 38 11.49 0.05 31.05
N LEU A 39 11.42 0.90 30.02
CA LEU A 39 10.21 1.08 29.22
C LEU A 39 9.72 -0.23 28.60
N LEU A 40 10.62 -1.02 28.00
CA LEU A 40 10.27 -2.33 27.44
C LEU A 40 9.68 -3.26 28.51
N VAL A 41 10.32 -3.39 29.67
CA VAL A 41 9.81 -4.26 30.74
C VAL A 41 8.46 -3.76 31.26
N THR A 42 8.31 -2.45 31.48
CA THR A 42 7.08 -1.87 32.01
C THR A 42 5.93 -1.84 31.00
N SER A 43 6.20 -1.79 29.70
CA SER A 43 5.16 -1.76 28.67
C SER A 43 4.82 -3.15 28.12
N VAL A 44 5.83 -4.00 27.89
CA VAL A 44 5.63 -5.32 27.26
C VAL A 44 4.86 -6.26 28.18
N GLY A 45 5.15 -6.26 29.48
CA GLY A 45 4.43 -7.13 30.43
C GLY A 45 2.92 -6.90 30.43
N PRO A 46 2.44 -5.67 30.72
CA PRO A 46 1.02 -5.33 30.66
C PRO A 46 0.39 -5.55 29.28
N LEU A 47 1.12 -5.26 28.19
CA LEU A 47 0.62 -5.51 26.83
C LEU A 47 0.41 -7.01 26.56
N LEU A 48 1.34 -7.87 26.97
CA LEU A 48 1.20 -9.31 26.80
C LEU A 48 0.08 -9.87 27.68
N ASN A 49 -0.06 -9.36 28.90
CA ASN A 49 -1.17 -9.73 29.78
C ASN A 49 -2.51 -9.37 29.14
N TRP A 50 -2.65 -8.12 28.70
CA TRP A 50 -3.86 -7.64 28.03
C TRP A 50 -4.16 -8.40 26.74
N PHE A 51 -3.15 -8.69 25.92
CA PHE A 51 -3.34 -9.30 24.60
C PHE A 51 -3.65 -10.80 24.68
N PHE A 52 -2.99 -11.55 25.56
CA PHE A 52 -3.05 -13.02 25.59
C PHE A 52 -3.61 -13.60 26.88
N LEU A 53 -3.16 -13.13 28.04
CA LEU A 53 -3.37 -13.85 29.30
C LEU A 53 -4.74 -13.55 29.92
N ASP A 54 -5.15 -12.29 29.90
CA ASP A 54 -6.44 -11.83 30.45
C ASP A 54 -7.49 -11.61 29.36
N ALA A 55 -7.21 -12.04 28.13
CA ALA A 55 -8.02 -11.75 26.96
C ALA A 55 -9.21 -12.73 26.78
N ASN A 56 -10.35 -12.19 26.34
CA ASN A 56 -11.58 -12.95 26.11
C ASN A 56 -11.72 -13.31 24.63
N PHE A 57 -11.54 -14.59 24.29
CA PHE A 57 -11.62 -15.10 22.90
C PHE A 57 -12.96 -15.77 22.56
N VAL A 58 -13.69 -16.29 23.55
CA VAL A 58 -14.88 -17.14 23.34
C VAL A 58 -16.05 -16.59 24.14
N GLY A 59 -17.21 -16.48 23.49
CA GLY A 59 -18.47 -16.06 24.10
C GLY A 59 -19.58 -15.93 23.05
N SER A 60 -20.84 -15.90 23.49
CA SER A 60 -21.99 -15.67 22.61
C SER A 60 -22.34 -14.18 22.49
N ASP A 61 -22.08 -13.41 23.55
CA ASP A 61 -22.59 -12.04 23.70
C ASP A 61 -21.51 -11.08 24.24
N PRO A 62 -21.68 -9.76 24.06
CA PRO A 62 -20.73 -8.76 24.57
C PRO A 62 -20.50 -8.85 26.09
N SER A 63 -21.48 -9.36 26.85
CA SER A 63 -21.38 -9.58 28.29
C SER A 63 -20.33 -10.64 28.68
N ALA A 64 -19.83 -11.43 27.73
CA ALA A 64 -18.75 -12.39 27.97
C ALA A 64 -17.38 -11.69 28.14
N CYS A 65 -17.24 -10.43 27.72
CA CYS A 65 -16.04 -9.64 27.93
C CYS A 65 -16.05 -9.01 29.34
N THR A 66 -15.75 -9.85 30.33
CA THR A 66 -15.73 -9.49 31.76
C THR A 66 -14.32 -9.23 32.30
N GLY A 67 -13.28 -9.57 31.54
CA GLY A 67 -11.88 -9.41 31.93
C GLY A 67 -11.36 -7.98 31.77
N ALA A 68 -10.22 -7.69 32.42
CA ALA A 68 -9.47 -6.45 32.20
C ALA A 68 -8.59 -6.50 30.93
N GLY A 69 -8.50 -7.67 30.27
CA GLY A 69 -7.76 -7.87 29.03
C GLY A 69 -8.58 -7.59 27.76
N ALA A 70 -8.00 -7.89 26.62
CA ALA A 70 -8.58 -7.61 25.30
C ALA A 70 -9.84 -8.44 25.03
N CYS A 71 -10.90 -7.80 24.55
CA CYS A 71 -12.11 -8.44 24.08
C CYS A 71 -12.01 -8.87 22.61
N TRP A 72 -11.25 -9.92 22.30
CA TRP A 72 -11.11 -10.43 20.92
C TRP A 72 -12.41 -11.00 20.34
N LEU A 73 -13.38 -11.34 21.19
CA LEU A 73 -14.73 -11.70 20.79
C LEU A 73 -15.40 -10.63 19.92
N PHE A 74 -15.12 -9.35 20.17
CA PHE A 74 -15.61 -8.25 19.34
C PHE A 74 -15.18 -8.39 17.89
N ILE A 75 -13.90 -8.71 17.67
CA ILE A 75 -13.34 -8.88 16.34
C ILE A 75 -13.96 -10.10 15.65
N SER A 76 -14.10 -11.23 16.34
CA SER A 76 -14.64 -12.45 15.73
C SER A 76 -16.13 -12.31 15.36
N GLN A 77 -16.93 -11.64 16.20
CA GLN A 77 -18.35 -11.40 15.91
C GLN A 77 -18.61 -10.35 14.81
N ARG A 78 -17.69 -9.39 14.63
CA ARG A 78 -17.80 -8.33 13.62
C ARG A 78 -16.93 -8.57 12.39
N LEU A 79 -16.22 -9.70 12.31
CA LEU A 79 -15.24 -9.97 11.26
C LEU A 79 -15.83 -9.89 9.85
N ASN A 80 -17.05 -10.42 9.66
CA ASN A 80 -17.75 -10.36 8.39
C ASN A 80 -17.95 -8.90 7.92
N PHE A 81 -18.46 -8.04 8.80
CA PHE A 81 -18.63 -6.62 8.52
C PHE A 81 -17.28 -5.90 8.29
N PHE A 82 -16.22 -6.29 8.99
CA PHE A 82 -14.88 -5.72 8.77
C PHE A 82 -14.27 -6.09 7.43
N ILE A 83 -14.62 -7.26 6.88
CA ILE A 83 -14.12 -7.73 5.60
C ILE A 83 -14.94 -7.19 4.43
N TYR A 84 -16.28 -7.33 4.50
CA TYR A 84 -17.19 -7.07 3.37
C TYR A 84 -17.97 -5.75 3.49
N GLY A 85 -18.01 -5.13 4.67
CA GLY A 85 -18.87 -3.97 4.93
C GLY A 85 -20.34 -4.34 4.83
N PHE A 86 -21.11 -3.56 4.06
CA PHE A 86 -22.56 -3.77 3.87
C PHE A 86 -22.88 -4.66 2.65
N TYR A 87 -21.88 -5.38 2.12
CA TYR A 87 -22.08 -6.24 0.96
C TYR A 87 -22.98 -7.43 1.32
N PRO A 88 -24.04 -7.73 0.54
CA PRO A 88 -25.02 -8.75 0.90
C PRO A 88 -24.40 -10.14 1.13
N ASP A 89 -24.78 -10.78 2.24
CA ASP A 89 -24.21 -12.06 2.70
C ASP A 89 -24.26 -13.16 1.64
N GLU A 90 -25.39 -13.29 0.95
CA GLU A 90 -25.59 -14.30 -0.11
C GLU A 90 -24.65 -14.11 -1.31
N LEU A 91 -24.10 -12.91 -1.50
CA LEU A 91 -23.26 -12.53 -2.63
C LEU A 91 -21.77 -12.44 -2.25
N GLN A 92 -21.40 -12.59 -0.98
CA GLN A 92 -20.02 -12.44 -0.49
C GLN A 92 -19.02 -13.40 -1.17
N TRP A 93 -19.49 -14.54 -1.70
CA TRP A 93 -18.67 -15.45 -2.51
C TRP A 93 -17.98 -14.74 -3.70
N ARG A 94 -18.59 -13.68 -4.26
CA ARG A 94 -17.99 -12.87 -5.34
C ARG A 94 -16.72 -12.19 -4.87
N VAL A 95 -16.74 -11.68 -3.65
CA VAL A 95 -15.60 -11.03 -2.99
C VAL A 95 -14.54 -12.06 -2.62
N ASP A 96 -14.95 -13.22 -2.11
CA ASP A 96 -14.03 -14.31 -1.79
C ASP A 96 -13.29 -14.84 -3.01
N VAL A 97 -14.00 -15.00 -4.13
CA VAL A 97 -13.38 -15.33 -5.41
C VAL A 97 -12.38 -14.26 -5.81
N MET A 98 -12.69 -12.97 -5.64
CA MET A 98 -11.72 -11.91 -5.93
C MET A 98 -10.50 -11.93 -5.01
N PHE A 99 -10.66 -12.20 -3.71
CA PHE A 99 -9.54 -12.37 -2.79
C PHE A 99 -8.68 -13.57 -3.16
N LEU A 100 -9.30 -14.70 -3.54
CA LEU A 100 -8.60 -15.87 -4.02
C LEU A 100 -7.82 -15.57 -5.31
N LEU A 101 -8.45 -14.92 -6.29
CA LEU A 101 -7.79 -14.54 -7.54
C LEU A 101 -6.63 -13.55 -7.31
N LEU A 102 -6.80 -12.62 -6.37
CA LEU A 102 -5.74 -11.69 -5.98
C LEU A 102 -4.58 -12.45 -5.34
N ALA A 103 -4.86 -13.37 -4.40
CA ALA A 103 -3.85 -14.20 -3.76
C ALA A 103 -3.13 -15.11 -4.77
N VAL A 104 -3.86 -15.78 -5.67
CA VAL A 104 -3.29 -16.62 -6.73
C VAL A 104 -2.44 -15.81 -7.71
N SER A 105 -2.78 -14.55 -7.96
CA SER A 105 -1.98 -13.68 -8.83
C SER A 105 -0.70 -13.18 -8.13
N PHE A 106 -0.80 -12.84 -6.84
CA PHE A 106 0.24 -12.12 -6.10
C PHE A 106 1.19 -13.03 -5.31
N VAL A 107 0.68 -14.05 -4.60
CA VAL A 107 1.49 -14.96 -3.75
C VAL A 107 2.57 -15.69 -4.57
N PRO A 108 2.29 -16.23 -5.77
CA PRO A 108 3.32 -16.84 -6.60
C PRO A 108 4.46 -15.89 -7.02
N GLN A 109 4.26 -14.57 -6.98
CA GLN A 109 5.35 -13.62 -7.27
C GLN A 109 6.45 -13.68 -6.21
N PHE A 110 6.12 -14.06 -4.98
CA PHE A 110 7.10 -14.26 -3.90
C PHE A 110 7.91 -15.55 -4.06
N ILE A 111 7.40 -16.53 -4.82
CA ILE A 111 8.00 -17.85 -4.98
C ILE A 111 8.76 -17.90 -6.30
N GLU A 112 10.09 -17.81 -6.23
CA GLU A 112 10.89 -17.62 -7.44
C GLU A 112 10.80 -18.74 -8.47
N ARG A 113 10.54 -19.98 -8.01
CA ARG A 113 10.50 -21.19 -8.82
C ARG A 113 9.09 -21.55 -9.30
N PHE A 114 8.09 -20.72 -9.04
CA PHE A 114 6.71 -21.05 -9.38
C PHE A 114 6.48 -21.02 -10.90
N PRO A 115 5.93 -22.09 -11.50
CA PRO A 115 5.68 -22.15 -12.94
C PRO A 115 4.63 -21.12 -13.36
N GLY A 116 4.86 -20.42 -14.46
CA GLY A 116 3.87 -19.47 -14.99
C GLY A 116 3.70 -18.17 -14.19
N ARG A 117 4.56 -17.86 -13.20
CA ARG A 117 4.45 -16.63 -12.39
C ARG A 117 4.28 -15.34 -13.22
N LYS A 118 4.93 -15.24 -14.38
CA LYS A 118 4.84 -14.05 -15.24
C LYS A 118 3.43 -13.88 -15.81
N TRP A 119 2.80 -14.99 -16.21
CA TRP A 119 1.43 -14.99 -16.70
C TRP A 119 0.43 -14.67 -15.60
N LEU A 120 0.64 -15.20 -14.39
CA LEU A 120 -0.18 -14.82 -13.22
C LEU A 120 -0.02 -13.34 -12.85
N GLY A 121 1.18 -12.79 -12.99
CA GLY A 121 1.43 -11.36 -12.80
C GLY A 121 0.73 -10.49 -13.86
N LEU A 122 0.79 -10.90 -15.14
CA LEU A 122 0.08 -10.21 -16.23
C LEU A 122 -1.44 -10.33 -16.06
N PHE A 123 -1.95 -11.51 -15.67
CA PHE A 123 -3.35 -11.69 -15.33
C PHE A 123 -3.76 -10.81 -14.15
N GLY A 124 -2.92 -10.68 -13.12
CA GLY A 124 -3.11 -9.71 -12.07
C GLY A 124 -3.30 -8.30 -12.66
N ILE A 125 -2.30 -7.76 -13.35
CA ILE A 125 -2.32 -6.36 -13.81
C ILE A 125 -3.48 -6.07 -14.78
N PHE A 126 -3.77 -6.96 -15.73
CA PHE A 126 -4.72 -6.69 -16.81
C PHE A 126 -6.03 -7.46 -16.69
N GLY A 127 -5.99 -8.71 -16.24
CA GLY A 127 -7.18 -9.57 -16.16
C GLY A 127 -8.01 -9.30 -14.90
N LEU A 128 -7.38 -9.14 -13.75
CA LEU A 128 -8.08 -9.00 -12.47
C LEU A 128 -8.95 -7.73 -12.37
N PRO A 129 -8.53 -6.55 -12.87
CA PRO A 129 -9.43 -5.39 -12.97
C PRO A 129 -10.67 -5.66 -13.81
N ILE A 130 -10.54 -6.40 -14.91
CA ILE A 130 -11.66 -6.74 -15.80
C ILE A 130 -12.62 -7.69 -15.07
N VAL A 131 -12.09 -8.75 -14.44
CA VAL A 131 -12.91 -9.69 -13.67
C VAL A 131 -13.61 -8.97 -12.52
N GLY A 132 -12.91 -8.14 -11.76
CA GLY A 132 -13.48 -7.37 -10.65
C GLY A 132 -14.57 -6.40 -11.08
N TYR A 133 -14.43 -5.77 -12.25
CA TYR A 133 -15.43 -4.86 -12.82
C TYR A 133 -16.77 -5.55 -13.10
N PHE A 134 -16.76 -6.82 -13.54
CA PHE A 134 -17.99 -7.57 -13.77
C PHE A 134 -18.49 -8.31 -12.52
N LEU A 135 -17.57 -8.83 -11.70
CA LEU A 135 -17.92 -9.73 -10.60
C LEU A 135 -18.41 -8.99 -9.36
N ILE A 136 -17.78 -7.87 -8.95
CA ILE A 136 -18.11 -7.20 -7.69
C ILE A 136 -19.42 -6.38 -7.78
N PRO A 137 -19.62 -5.49 -8.77
CA PRO A 137 -20.90 -4.81 -8.95
C PRO A 137 -22.02 -5.76 -9.38
N GLY A 138 -21.72 -6.80 -10.16
CA GLY A 138 -22.75 -7.58 -10.84
C GLY A 138 -23.46 -6.77 -11.95
N GLY A 139 -24.74 -7.04 -12.19
CA GLY A 139 -25.54 -6.42 -13.25
C GLY A 139 -25.27 -6.97 -14.66
N SER A 140 -24.27 -7.84 -14.81
CA SER A 140 -23.91 -8.52 -16.07
C SER A 140 -24.00 -10.03 -15.90
N PHE A 141 -24.19 -10.77 -17.01
CA PHE A 141 -24.23 -12.25 -17.02
C PHE A 141 -25.25 -12.88 -16.06
N GLY A 142 -26.36 -12.19 -15.77
CA GLY A 142 -27.39 -12.66 -14.83
C GLY A 142 -27.04 -12.48 -13.35
N LEU A 143 -25.94 -11.80 -13.02
CA LEU A 143 -25.58 -11.45 -11.66
C LEU A 143 -26.44 -10.30 -11.14
N GLU A 144 -27.01 -10.46 -9.93
CA GLU A 144 -27.69 -9.37 -9.22
C GLU A 144 -26.74 -8.16 -9.03
N GLU A 145 -27.27 -6.95 -9.25
CA GLU A 145 -26.54 -5.70 -9.11
C GLU A 145 -26.41 -5.28 -7.63
N VAL A 146 -25.18 -5.00 -7.21
CA VAL A 146 -24.84 -4.51 -5.88
C VAL A 146 -24.25 -3.12 -5.99
N GLN A 147 -25.03 -2.12 -5.55
CA GLN A 147 -24.62 -0.73 -5.55
C GLN A 147 -23.32 -0.50 -4.77
N SER A 148 -22.46 0.39 -5.29
CA SER A 148 -21.17 0.74 -4.68
C SER A 148 -21.30 1.37 -3.29
N SER A 149 -22.48 1.86 -2.91
CA SER A 149 -22.82 2.34 -1.57
C SER A 149 -22.75 1.26 -0.49
N LYS A 150 -22.92 -0.01 -0.87
CA LYS A 150 -22.87 -1.17 0.04
C LYS A 150 -21.45 -1.70 0.23
N TRP A 151 -20.48 -1.24 -0.57
CA TRP A 151 -19.12 -1.77 -0.53
C TRP A 151 -18.37 -1.17 0.65
N GLY A 152 -17.66 -2.01 1.41
CA GLY A 152 -16.89 -1.53 2.57
C GLY A 152 -15.83 -2.50 3.05
N GLY A 153 -15.31 -2.22 4.23
CA GLY A 153 -14.35 -3.05 4.94
C GLY A 153 -13.02 -3.21 4.20
N LEU A 154 -12.35 -4.34 4.46
CA LEU A 154 -11.08 -4.71 3.82
C LEU A 154 -11.21 -4.81 2.30
N MET A 155 -12.35 -5.28 1.80
CA MET A 155 -12.61 -5.33 0.35
C MET A 155 -12.44 -3.94 -0.27
N LEU A 156 -13.08 -2.92 0.29
CA LEU A 156 -13.01 -1.56 -0.24
C LEU A 156 -11.57 -1.00 -0.16
N THR A 157 -10.89 -1.20 0.98
CA THR A 157 -9.47 -0.82 1.14
C THR A 157 -8.61 -1.43 0.02
N LEU A 158 -8.78 -2.73 -0.27
CA LEU A 158 -8.02 -3.42 -1.31
C LEU A 158 -8.39 -2.95 -2.72
N ILE A 159 -9.67 -2.71 -3.02
CA ILE A 159 -10.11 -2.18 -4.33
C ILE A 159 -9.48 -0.81 -4.60
N LEU A 160 -9.57 0.12 -3.64
CA LEU A 160 -9.04 1.47 -3.76
C LEU A 160 -7.53 1.46 -3.98
N ALA A 161 -6.80 0.68 -3.17
CA ALA A 161 -5.36 0.57 -3.30
C ALA A 161 -4.97 -0.08 -4.63
N TYR A 162 -5.61 -1.18 -5.00
CA TYR A 162 -5.28 -1.95 -6.19
C TYR A 162 -5.47 -1.16 -7.48
N ILE A 163 -6.64 -0.54 -7.64
CA ILE A 163 -6.95 0.28 -8.82
C ILE A 163 -6.06 1.53 -8.84
N GLY A 164 -5.88 2.21 -7.70
CA GLY A 164 -5.03 3.38 -7.60
C GLY A 164 -3.56 3.08 -7.97
N ILE A 165 -3.03 1.94 -7.52
CA ILE A 165 -1.67 1.47 -7.85
C ILE A 165 -1.53 1.22 -9.36
N ILE A 166 -2.45 0.44 -9.94
CA ILE A 166 -2.37 0.03 -11.34
C ILE A 166 -2.58 1.22 -12.29
N ALA A 167 -3.53 2.10 -11.97
CA ALA A 167 -3.86 3.24 -12.83
C ALA A 167 -2.84 4.37 -12.72
N SER A 168 -2.29 4.63 -11.53
CA SER A 168 -1.34 5.73 -11.33
C SER A 168 0.03 5.49 -11.96
N LEU A 169 0.48 4.24 -12.09
CA LEU A 169 1.78 3.91 -12.68
C LEU A 169 1.93 4.35 -14.15
N PRO A 170 1.05 3.94 -15.10
CA PRO A 170 1.15 4.38 -16.48
C PRO A 170 0.96 5.89 -16.63
N ILE A 171 0.03 6.49 -15.89
CA ILE A 171 -0.19 7.95 -15.91
C ILE A 171 1.06 8.68 -15.40
N GLY A 172 1.66 8.21 -14.31
CA GLY A 172 2.90 8.75 -13.76
C GLY A 172 4.07 8.64 -14.74
N ILE A 173 4.20 7.52 -15.47
CA ILE A 173 5.21 7.38 -16.54
C ILE A 173 5.00 8.44 -17.62
N LEU A 174 3.77 8.59 -18.12
CA LEU A 174 3.45 9.57 -19.16
C LEU A 174 3.73 11.01 -18.69
N LEU A 175 3.36 11.36 -17.46
CA LEU A 175 3.62 12.67 -16.86
C LEU A 175 5.12 12.94 -16.68
N ALA A 176 5.89 11.94 -16.23
CA ALA A 176 7.34 12.05 -16.07
C ALA A 176 8.04 12.28 -17.42
N LEU A 177 7.63 11.54 -18.45
CA LEU A 177 8.14 11.71 -19.81
C LEU A 177 7.73 13.07 -20.40
N GLY A 178 6.46 13.47 -20.23
CA GLY A 178 5.95 14.76 -20.69
C GLY A 178 6.67 15.95 -20.05
N ARG A 179 6.99 15.87 -18.74
CA ARG A 179 7.80 16.88 -18.03
C ARG A 179 9.22 17.02 -18.57
N ARG A 180 9.76 15.99 -19.23
CA ARG A 180 11.09 15.97 -19.87
C ARG A 180 11.06 16.29 -21.37
N SER A 181 9.88 16.57 -21.92
CA SER A 181 9.73 16.92 -23.34
C SER A 181 10.38 18.28 -23.66
N GLU A 182 10.93 18.40 -24.86
CA GLU A 182 11.41 19.67 -25.43
C GLU A 182 10.25 20.58 -25.87
N MET A 183 9.05 20.04 -26.02
CA MET A 183 7.86 20.82 -26.39
C MET A 183 7.38 21.63 -25.17
N PRO A 184 7.45 22.97 -25.20
CA PRO A 184 7.20 23.80 -24.02
C PRO A 184 5.77 23.67 -23.49
N ILE A 185 4.78 23.45 -24.37
CA ILE A 185 3.37 23.27 -23.98
C ILE A 185 3.18 21.97 -23.20
N ILE A 186 3.66 20.84 -23.73
CA ILE A 186 3.53 19.52 -23.07
C ILE A 186 4.25 19.56 -21.72
N ARG A 187 5.48 20.07 -21.72
CA ARG A 187 6.25 20.24 -20.49
C ARG A 187 5.52 21.11 -19.48
N GLY A 188 4.97 22.25 -19.92
CA GLY A 188 4.21 23.17 -19.07
C GLY A 188 3.00 22.50 -18.43
N ILE A 189 2.17 21.80 -19.20
CA ILE A 189 0.99 21.08 -18.71
C ILE A 189 1.39 20.02 -17.67
N CYS A 190 2.39 19.19 -17.97
CA CYS A 190 2.84 18.14 -17.04
C CYS A 190 3.44 18.73 -15.76
N VAL A 191 4.25 19.79 -15.86
CA VAL A 191 4.82 20.47 -14.69
C VAL A 191 3.71 21.03 -13.81
N VAL A 192 2.77 21.81 -14.38
CA VAL A 192 1.67 22.40 -13.62
C VAL A 192 0.83 21.31 -12.96
N PHE A 193 0.47 20.25 -13.68
CA PHE A 193 -0.25 19.12 -13.11
C PHE A 193 0.50 18.53 -11.91
N ILE A 194 1.78 18.16 -12.08
CA ILE A 194 2.56 17.49 -11.03
C ILE A 194 2.69 18.39 -9.80
N GLU A 195 3.04 19.67 -9.98
CA GLU A 195 3.24 20.59 -8.85
C GLU A 195 1.93 20.88 -8.11
N VAL A 196 0.81 21.08 -8.83
CA VAL A 196 -0.51 21.32 -8.21
C VAL A 196 -0.93 20.10 -7.38
N TRP A 197 -0.93 18.91 -7.96
CA TRP A 197 -1.42 17.70 -7.29
C TRP A 197 -0.55 17.29 -6.10
N ARG A 198 0.75 17.57 -6.14
CA ARG A 198 1.65 17.32 -5.00
C ARG A 198 1.52 18.37 -3.89
N ALA A 199 1.15 19.61 -4.23
CA ALA A 199 0.92 20.67 -3.25
C ALA A 199 -0.40 20.49 -2.48
N VAL A 200 -1.38 19.79 -3.06
CA VAL A 200 -2.70 19.59 -2.45
C VAL A 200 -2.73 18.29 -1.63
N PRO A 201 -3.17 18.31 -0.35
CA PRO A 201 -3.39 17.11 0.44
C PRO A 201 -4.48 16.20 -0.16
N LEU A 202 -4.30 14.88 -0.10
CA LEU A 202 -5.28 13.93 -0.64
C LEU A 202 -6.66 14.08 0.01
N ILE A 203 -6.72 14.37 1.31
CA ILE A 203 -7.97 14.60 2.03
C ILE A 203 -8.80 15.74 1.40
N THR A 204 -8.13 16.82 0.97
CA THR A 204 -8.77 17.96 0.29
C THR A 204 -9.27 17.57 -1.09
N VAL A 205 -8.49 16.77 -1.83
CA VAL A 205 -8.91 16.23 -3.13
C VAL A 205 -10.19 15.40 -2.98
N LEU A 206 -10.21 14.47 -2.02
CA LEU A 206 -11.36 13.60 -1.78
C LEU A 206 -12.59 14.41 -1.38
N PHE A 207 -12.43 15.36 -0.46
CA PHE A 207 -13.51 16.26 -0.05
C PHE A 207 -14.04 17.10 -1.22
N MET A 208 -13.15 17.69 -2.02
CA MET A 208 -13.52 18.50 -3.18
C MET A 208 -14.27 17.66 -4.24
N ALA A 209 -13.77 16.46 -4.55
CA ALA A 209 -14.40 15.57 -5.52
C ALA A 209 -15.78 15.07 -5.03
N SER A 210 -15.90 14.75 -3.74
CA SER A 210 -17.12 14.12 -3.21
C SER A 210 -18.20 15.11 -2.77
N VAL A 211 -17.82 16.28 -2.25
CA VAL A 211 -18.75 17.25 -1.65
C VAL A 211 -18.93 18.48 -2.52
N MET A 212 -17.85 19.04 -3.07
CA MET A 212 -17.93 20.33 -3.77
C MET A 212 -18.25 20.17 -5.26
N LEU A 213 -17.65 19.19 -5.97
CA LEU A 213 -17.89 18.96 -7.39
C LEU A 213 -19.39 18.78 -7.73
N PRO A 214 -20.21 18.03 -6.97
CA PRO A 214 -21.64 17.92 -7.23
C PRO A 214 -22.40 19.24 -7.24
N LEU A 215 -21.94 20.25 -6.50
CA LEU A 215 -22.58 21.57 -6.45
C LEU A 215 -22.43 22.35 -7.76
N PHE A 216 -21.45 21.97 -8.59
CA PHE A 216 -21.22 22.57 -9.90
C PHE A 216 -21.75 21.71 -11.06
N LEU A 217 -22.28 20.51 -10.76
CA LEU A 217 -22.87 19.64 -11.76
C LEU A 217 -24.36 19.96 -11.95
N PRO A 218 -24.90 19.82 -13.18
CA PRO A 218 -26.33 19.96 -13.41
C PRO A 218 -27.15 18.99 -12.57
N GLU A 219 -28.38 19.40 -12.21
CA GLU A 219 -29.33 18.53 -11.52
C GLU A 219 -29.51 17.22 -12.30
N GLY A 220 -29.37 16.09 -11.58
CA GLY A 220 -29.47 14.74 -12.15
C GLY A 220 -28.14 14.10 -12.55
N VAL A 221 -27.02 14.84 -12.66
CA VAL A 221 -25.70 14.27 -12.93
C VAL A 221 -25.03 13.85 -11.62
N ASN A 222 -25.29 12.61 -11.20
CA ASN A 222 -24.72 12.06 -9.97
C ASN A 222 -23.65 11.00 -10.28
N PHE A 223 -22.38 11.37 -10.11
CA PHE A 223 -21.30 10.38 -10.13
C PHE A 223 -21.23 9.65 -8.79
N GLU A 224 -21.06 8.32 -8.84
CA GLU A 224 -20.87 7.51 -7.65
C GLU A 224 -19.69 7.99 -6.82
N LYS A 225 -19.83 7.94 -5.48
CA LYS A 225 -18.78 8.37 -4.54
C LYS A 225 -17.48 7.58 -4.76
N LEU A 226 -17.59 6.27 -4.99
CA LEU A 226 -16.46 5.39 -5.24
C LEU A 226 -15.69 5.78 -6.51
N ALA A 227 -16.40 6.04 -7.62
CA ALA A 227 -15.77 6.44 -8.87
C ALA A 227 -14.99 7.76 -8.71
N ARG A 228 -15.57 8.75 -8.03
CA ARG A 228 -14.91 10.03 -7.75
C ARG A 228 -13.68 9.88 -6.86
N ALA A 229 -13.77 9.02 -5.84
CA ALA A 229 -12.63 8.69 -4.99
C ALA A 229 -11.49 8.04 -5.79
N LEU A 230 -11.80 7.04 -6.62
CA LEU A 230 -10.82 6.35 -7.47
C LEU A 230 -10.12 7.29 -8.45
N ILE A 231 -10.86 8.19 -9.09
CA ILE A 231 -10.29 9.21 -10.00
C ILE A 231 -9.38 10.16 -9.22
N GLY A 232 -9.85 10.71 -8.10
CA GLY A 232 -9.07 11.64 -7.27
C GLY A 232 -7.77 11.01 -6.76
N ILE A 233 -7.86 9.79 -6.23
CA ILE A 233 -6.72 8.99 -5.78
C ILE A 233 -5.74 8.72 -6.92
N THR A 234 -6.24 8.32 -8.10
CA THR A 234 -5.40 8.01 -9.26
C THR A 234 -4.63 9.24 -9.74
N LEU A 235 -5.29 10.38 -9.86
CA LEU A 235 -4.67 11.63 -10.30
C LEU A 235 -3.62 12.11 -9.28
N TRP A 236 -3.98 12.14 -8.00
CA TRP A 236 -3.08 12.52 -6.93
C TRP A 236 -1.84 11.62 -6.87
N GLN A 237 -2.04 10.30 -6.86
CA GLN A 237 -0.94 9.33 -6.82
C GLN A 237 -0.07 9.40 -8.08
N SER A 238 -0.65 9.65 -9.26
CA SER A 238 0.12 9.74 -10.51
C SER A 238 1.15 10.86 -10.49
N ALA A 239 0.88 11.97 -9.78
CA ALA A 239 1.83 13.07 -9.63
C ALA A 239 3.03 12.69 -8.76
N TYR A 240 2.81 11.97 -7.65
CA TYR A 240 3.89 11.43 -6.82
C TYR A 240 4.69 10.36 -7.58
N MET A 241 3.99 9.49 -8.31
CA MET A 241 4.62 8.48 -9.16
C MET A 241 5.50 9.08 -10.25
N ALA A 242 5.03 10.16 -10.90
CA ALA A 242 5.79 10.87 -11.92
C ALA A 242 7.13 11.40 -11.40
N GLU A 243 7.16 11.89 -10.15
CA GLU A 243 8.38 12.41 -9.54
C GLU A 243 9.38 11.31 -9.17
N VAL A 244 8.89 10.15 -8.70
CA VAL A 244 9.72 8.97 -8.49
C VAL A 244 10.37 8.53 -9.80
N ILE A 245 9.58 8.41 -10.87
CA ILE A 245 10.07 7.99 -12.20
C ILE A 245 11.03 9.04 -12.77
N ARG A 246 10.75 10.34 -12.59
CA ARG A 246 11.66 11.43 -12.97
C ARG A 246 13.01 11.31 -12.29
N GLY A 247 13.04 10.99 -10.99
CA GLY A 247 14.27 10.71 -10.26
C GLY A 247 15.09 9.57 -10.90
N GLY A 248 14.40 8.50 -11.33
CA GLY A 248 15.01 7.37 -12.03
C GLY A 248 15.57 7.75 -13.40
N LEU A 249 14.83 8.53 -14.18
CA LEU A 249 15.29 9.02 -15.49
C LEU A 249 16.53 9.92 -15.35
N GLN A 250 16.64 10.70 -14.26
CA GLN A 250 17.81 11.55 -14.00
C GLN A 250 19.05 10.77 -13.57
N ALA A 251 18.87 9.59 -12.98
CA ALA A 251 19.97 8.74 -12.56
C ALA A 251 20.64 7.99 -13.73
N ILE A 252 20.03 7.97 -14.91
CA ILE A 252 20.61 7.31 -16.09
C ILE A 252 21.82 8.11 -16.61
N PRO A 253 23.01 7.49 -16.76
CA PRO A 253 24.17 8.16 -17.34
C PRO A 253 23.92 8.64 -18.77
N ARG A 254 24.44 9.82 -19.12
CA ARG A 254 24.31 10.39 -20.48
C ARG A 254 24.79 9.45 -21.58
N GLY A 255 25.84 8.66 -21.32
CA GLY A 255 26.36 7.66 -22.26
C GLY A 255 25.33 6.63 -22.74
N GLN A 256 24.30 6.28 -21.95
CA GLN A 256 23.20 5.40 -22.40
C GLN A 256 22.33 6.07 -23.47
N TYR A 257 22.11 7.38 -23.35
CA TYR A 257 21.40 8.15 -24.36
C TYR A 257 22.25 8.26 -25.64
N GLU A 258 23.52 8.64 -25.50
CA GLU A 258 24.46 8.80 -26.61
C GLU A 258 24.70 7.48 -27.37
N ALA A 259 24.81 6.35 -26.67
CA ALA A 259 24.94 5.04 -27.29
C ALA A 259 23.68 4.64 -28.08
N ALA A 260 22.48 4.91 -27.54
CA ALA A 260 21.25 4.68 -28.26
C ALA A 260 21.12 5.58 -29.50
N ASP A 261 21.58 6.83 -29.41
CA ASP A 261 21.64 7.77 -30.54
C ASP A 261 22.65 7.33 -31.62
N ALA A 262 23.82 6.81 -31.22
CA ALA A 262 24.82 6.27 -32.15
C ALA A 262 24.31 5.03 -32.92
N LEU A 263 23.37 4.28 -32.32
CA LEU A 263 22.67 3.17 -32.98
C LEU A 263 21.49 3.64 -33.86
N GLY A 264 21.26 4.96 -34.00
CA GLY A 264 20.18 5.52 -34.80
C GLY A 264 18.79 5.28 -34.22
N LEU A 265 18.67 5.02 -32.92
CA LEU A 265 17.37 4.75 -32.30
C LEU A 265 16.58 6.06 -32.13
N GLY A 266 15.44 6.17 -32.80
CA GLY A 266 14.48 7.25 -32.57
C GLY A 266 13.98 7.30 -31.13
N TYR A 267 13.43 8.46 -30.70
CA TYR A 267 13.04 8.73 -29.31
C TYR A 267 12.23 7.60 -28.65
N TRP A 268 11.16 7.14 -29.30
CA TRP A 268 10.28 6.10 -28.75
C TRP A 268 11.00 4.77 -28.55
N ARG A 269 11.89 4.40 -29.48
CA ARG A 269 12.65 3.16 -29.42
C ARG A 269 13.76 3.23 -28.38
N LYS A 270 14.48 4.36 -28.33
CA LYS A 270 15.45 4.67 -27.27
C LYS A 270 14.80 4.64 -25.88
N MET A 271 13.66 5.30 -25.72
CA MET A 271 12.95 5.35 -24.44
C MET A 271 12.41 3.98 -24.03
N GLY A 272 11.69 3.28 -24.92
CA GLY A 272 11.04 2.02 -24.60
C GLY A 272 11.99 0.83 -24.41
N LEU A 273 13.09 0.77 -25.17
CA LEU A 273 14.00 -0.39 -25.14
C LEU A 273 15.22 -0.20 -24.24
N VAL A 274 15.67 1.03 -24.02
CA VAL A 274 16.94 1.30 -23.34
C VAL A 274 16.73 2.08 -22.05
N ILE A 275 16.20 3.30 -22.14
CA ILE A 275 16.22 4.25 -21.03
C ILE A 275 15.17 3.91 -19.96
N LEU A 276 13.89 3.78 -20.34
CA LEU A 276 12.80 3.62 -19.39
C LEU A 276 12.89 2.31 -18.59
N PRO A 277 13.22 1.13 -19.18
CA PRO A 277 13.40 -0.09 -18.40
C PRO A 277 14.48 0.02 -17.33
N GLN A 278 15.60 0.69 -17.65
CA GLN A 278 16.69 0.93 -16.68
C GLN A 278 16.26 1.92 -15.59
N ALA A 279 15.58 3.01 -15.97
CA ALA A 279 15.10 4.02 -15.04
C ALA A 279 14.10 3.43 -14.03
N LEU A 280 13.10 2.70 -14.53
CA LEU A 280 12.11 2.03 -13.69
C LEU A 280 12.76 1.05 -12.73
N LYS A 281 13.74 0.27 -13.20
CA LYS A 281 14.49 -0.69 -12.39
C LYS A 281 15.21 -0.03 -11.20
N MET A 282 15.83 1.14 -11.39
CA MET A 282 16.52 1.88 -10.32
C MET A 282 15.56 2.44 -9.26
N VAL A 283 14.32 2.74 -9.64
CA VAL A 283 13.34 3.37 -8.72
C VAL A 283 12.28 2.42 -8.21
N ILE A 284 12.45 1.11 -8.39
CA ILE A 284 11.56 0.10 -7.80
C ILE A 284 11.32 0.34 -6.30
N PRO A 285 12.35 0.62 -5.46
CA PRO A 285 12.12 0.92 -4.05
C PRO A 285 11.22 2.15 -3.83
N GLY A 286 11.40 3.18 -4.64
CA GLY A 286 10.57 4.39 -4.63
C GLY A 286 9.12 4.10 -5.04
N ILE A 287 8.93 3.32 -6.11
CA ILE A 287 7.61 2.91 -6.62
C ILE A 287 6.86 2.09 -5.56
N VAL A 288 7.53 1.13 -4.92
CA VAL A 288 6.88 0.32 -3.88
C VAL A 288 6.57 1.14 -2.64
N ASN A 289 7.44 2.09 -2.26
CA ASN A 289 7.16 2.99 -1.15
C ASN A 289 5.92 3.86 -1.41
N THR A 290 5.74 4.36 -2.63
CA THR A 290 4.52 5.11 -2.98
C THR A 290 3.28 4.21 -3.01
N PHE A 291 3.40 2.93 -3.39
CA PHE A 291 2.29 1.96 -3.26
C PHE A 291 1.90 1.68 -1.82
N ILE A 292 2.87 1.49 -0.92
CA ILE A 292 2.64 1.31 0.53
C ILE A 292 1.97 2.56 1.11
N SER A 293 2.40 3.75 0.68
CA SER A 293 1.80 5.01 1.12
C SER A 293 0.35 5.10 0.66
N LEU A 294 0.08 4.86 -0.63
CA LEU A 294 -1.27 4.84 -1.17
C LEU A 294 -2.18 3.84 -0.44
N PHE A 295 -1.69 2.64 -0.13
CA PHE A 295 -2.46 1.66 0.61
C PHE A 295 -2.89 2.18 2.00
N LYS A 296 -2.04 2.91 2.71
CA LYS A 296 -2.42 3.55 3.98
C LYS A 296 -3.37 4.74 3.78
N ASP A 297 -3.14 5.51 2.72
CA ASP A 297 -3.92 6.70 2.39
C ASP A 297 -5.36 6.35 1.96
N THR A 298 -5.68 5.10 1.61
CA THR A 298 -7.06 4.69 1.34
C THR A 298 -7.99 4.93 2.51
N THR A 299 -7.48 4.94 3.75
CA THR A 299 -8.27 5.23 4.96
C THR A 299 -8.85 6.63 4.97
N LEU A 300 -8.29 7.56 4.19
CA LEU A 300 -8.82 8.93 4.07
C LEU A 300 -10.19 8.99 3.40
N VAL A 301 -10.64 7.93 2.72
CA VAL A 301 -12.00 7.88 2.14
C VAL A 301 -13.11 7.91 3.19
N LEU A 302 -12.79 7.68 4.46
CA LEU A 302 -13.76 7.83 5.54
C LEU A 302 -14.36 9.24 5.58
N ILE A 303 -13.60 10.30 5.23
CA ILE A 303 -14.10 11.69 5.25
C ILE A 303 -15.27 11.92 4.29
N ILE A 304 -15.38 11.10 3.23
CA ILE A 304 -16.46 11.19 2.24
C ILE A 304 -17.58 10.18 2.50
N GLY A 305 -17.53 9.49 3.65
CA GLY A 305 -18.51 8.51 4.09
C GLY A 305 -18.39 7.16 3.40
N LEU A 306 -17.19 6.78 2.96
CA LEU A 306 -16.88 5.42 2.51
C LEU A 306 -16.22 4.66 3.67
N PHE A 307 -16.81 3.53 4.05
CA PHE A 307 -16.39 2.76 5.22
C PHE A 307 -15.41 1.67 4.79
N ASP A 308 -14.12 2.03 4.68
CA ASP A 308 -13.04 1.08 4.49
C ASP A 308 -12.77 0.28 5.79
N ILE A 309 -11.73 -0.55 5.88
CA ILE A 309 -11.47 -1.36 7.10
C ILE A 309 -11.36 -0.51 8.39
N LEU A 310 -10.76 0.69 8.32
CA LEU A 310 -10.72 1.58 9.47
C LEU A 310 -12.11 2.16 9.75
N GLY A 311 -12.82 2.56 8.70
CA GLY A 311 -14.19 3.06 8.80
C GLY A 311 -15.17 2.07 9.43
N THR A 312 -15.15 0.79 9.04
CA THR A 312 -16.04 -0.24 9.59
C THR A 312 -15.75 -0.54 11.05
N VAL A 313 -14.48 -0.48 11.45
CA VAL A 313 -14.11 -0.60 12.88
C VAL A 313 -14.56 0.63 13.66
N GLN A 314 -14.30 1.84 13.16
CA GLN A 314 -14.74 3.06 13.86
C GLN A 314 -16.26 3.14 14.02
N SER A 315 -17.03 2.67 13.03
CA SER A 315 -18.49 2.64 13.11
C SER A 315 -19.05 1.61 14.09
N THR A 316 -18.27 0.58 14.44
CA THR A 316 -18.70 -0.48 15.39
C THR A 316 -18.21 -0.22 16.80
N VAL A 317 -17.10 0.51 16.99
CA VAL A 317 -16.62 0.94 18.31
C VAL A 317 -17.61 1.91 18.99
N THR A 318 -18.47 2.58 18.23
CA THR A 318 -19.54 3.45 18.75
C THR A 318 -20.82 2.68 19.11
N ASP A 319 -20.87 1.36 18.91
CA ASP A 319 -22.03 0.52 19.24
C ASP A 319 -22.19 0.41 20.77
N PRO A 320 -23.30 0.86 21.37
CA PRO A 320 -23.52 0.78 22.82
C PRO A 320 -23.48 -0.65 23.37
N ALA A 321 -23.72 -1.66 22.53
CA ALA A 321 -23.62 -3.07 22.91
C ALA A 321 -22.17 -3.48 23.24
N TRP A 322 -21.17 -2.79 22.69
CA TRP A 322 -19.75 -3.08 22.86
C TRP A 322 -19.03 -1.91 23.54
N GLN A 323 -18.87 -2.00 24.86
CA GLN A 323 -18.18 -0.97 25.63
C GLN A 323 -16.67 -1.21 25.64
N ASN A 324 -15.88 -0.14 25.50
CA ASN A 324 -14.42 -0.14 25.65
C ASN A 324 -13.60 -1.00 24.67
N VAL A 325 -14.16 -1.40 23.52
CA VAL A 325 -13.48 -2.25 22.51
C VAL A 325 -12.63 -1.47 21.47
N ALA A 326 -12.41 -0.18 21.71
CA ALA A 326 -11.74 0.72 20.75
C ALA A 326 -10.29 0.30 20.48
N ILE A 327 -9.58 -0.12 21.52
CA ILE A 327 -8.16 -0.48 21.43
C ILE A 327 -8.02 -1.75 20.59
N GLU A 328 -8.85 -2.76 20.84
CA GLU A 328 -8.91 -4.02 20.10
C GLU A 328 -9.18 -3.79 18.62
N GLY A 329 -10.17 -2.94 18.31
CA GLY A 329 -10.46 -2.53 16.95
C GLY A 329 -9.26 -1.91 16.24
N TYR A 330 -8.61 -0.91 16.86
CA TYR A 330 -7.45 -0.26 16.24
C TYR A 330 -6.21 -1.14 16.16
N VAL A 331 -5.99 -2.03 17.14
CA VAL A 331 -4.91 -3.03 17.08
C VAL A 331 -5.15 -4.01 15.94
N PHE A 332 -6.39 -4.47 15.75
CA PHE A 332 -6.77 -5.32 14.62
C PHE A 332 -6.49 -4.64 13.28
N VAL A 333 -6.95 -3.39 13.09
CA VAL A 333 -6.70 -2.62 11.87
C VAL A 333 -5.20 -2.42 11.66
N ALA A 334 -4.46 -2.01 12.69
CA ALA A 334 -3.01 -1.82 12.62
C ALA A 334 -2.29 -3.11 12.24
N PHE A 335 -2.72 -4.26 12.77
CA PHE A 335 -2.19 -5.57 12.40
C PHE A 335 -2.47 -5.90 10.94
N CYS A 336 -3.69 -5.68 10.44
CA CYS A 336 -4.01 -5.87 9.02
C CYS A 336 -3.11 -5.00 8.12
N PHE A 337 -3.02 -3.70 8.41
CA PHE A 337 -2.13 -2.80 7.65
C PHE A 337 -0.67 -3.24 7.72
N TRP A 338 -0.21 -3.67 8.89
CA TRP A 338 1.14 -4.20 9.07
C TRP A 338 1.39 -5.44 8.21
N VAL A 339 0.49 -6.43 8.21
CA VAL A 339 0.63 -7.66 7.39
C VAL A 339 0.78 -7.32 5.92
N PHE A 340 -0.11 -6.47 5.36
CA PHE A 340 -0.05 -6.08 3.95
C PHE A 340 1.20 -5.24 3.63
N CYS A 341 1.48 -4.20 4.42
CA CYS A 341 2.63 -3.32 4.18
C CYS A 341 3.96 -4.07 4.33
N PHE A 342 4.06 -4.96 5.33
CA PHE A 342 5.23 -5.81 5.53
C PHE A 342 5.40 -6.79 4.37
N GLY A 343 4.33 -7.43 3.90
CA GLY A 343 4.35 -8.30 2.73
C GLY A 343 4.87 -7.59 1.48
N ILE A 344 4.30 -6.43 1.16
CA ILE A 344 4.72 -5.60 0.02
C ILE A 344 6.18 -5.13 0.18
N SER A 345 6.58 -4.70 1.38
CA SER A 345 7.95 -4.25 1.66
C SER A 345 8.98 -5.37 1.50
N ARG A 346 8.68 -6.58 2.03
CA ARG A 346 9.56 -7.75 1.87
C ARG A 346 9.72 -8.16 0.41
N TYR A 347 8.64 -8.11 -0.37
CA TYR A 347 8.71 -8.34 -1.81
C TYR A 347 9.63 -7.34 -2.50
N SER A 348 9.49 -6.05 -2.19
CA SER A 348 10.33 -4.98 -2.72
C SER A 348 11.80 -5.21 -2.46
N GLN A 349 12.18 -5.52 -1.21
CA GLN A 349 13.57 -5.75 -0.84
C GLN A 349 14.17 -6.96 -1.58
N ASN A 350 13.39 -8.01 -1.78
CA ASN A 350 13.83 -9.16 -2.58
C ASN A 350 14.03 -8.78 -4.05
N LEU A 351 13.09 -8.02 -4.61
CA LEU A 351 13.15 -7.56 -6.00
C LEU A 351 14.34 -6.61 -6.23
N GLU A 352 14.58 -5.69 -5.31
CA GLU A 352 15.72 -4.76 -5.32
C GLU A 352 17.05 -5.51 -5.33
N ARG A 353 17.28 -6.43 -4.39
CA ARG A 353 18.51 -7.23 -4.31
C ARG A 353 18.79 -8.04 -5.58
N LYS A 354 17.73 -8.48 -6.26
CA LYS A 354 17.82 -9.27 -7.49
C LYS A 354 18.13 -8.41 -8.71
N LEU A 355 17.57 -7.20 -8.73
CA LEU A 355 17.73 -6.27 -9.83
C LEU A 355 18.99 -5.41 -9.66
N ASP A 356 19.57 -5.35 -8.46
CA ASP A 356 20.90 -4.78 -8.25
C ASP A 356 21.98 -5.60 -9.00
N THR A 357 22.19 -5.22 -10.25
CA THR A 357 23.24 -5.74 -11.14
C THR A 357 24.43 -4.78 -11.18
N GLY A 358 24.53 -3.86 -10.23
CA GLY A 358 25.72 -3.03 -10.05
C GLY A 358 26.89 -3.93 -9.72
N HIS A 359 27.98 -3.83 -10.49
CA HIS A 359 29.23 -4.46 -10.10
C HIS A 359 29.61 -3.94 -8.71
N LYS A 360 29.55 -4.81 -7.69
CA LYS A 360 30.18 -4.54 -6.41
C LYS A 360 31.68 -4.60 -6.67
N THR A 361 32.26 -3.47 -7.06
CA THR A 361 33.72 -3.27 -7.12
C THR A 361 34.30 -3.26 -5.72
#